data_AF-A0A535F2W0-F1
#
_entry.id   AF-A0A535F2W0-F1
#
_cell.length_a   1.000
_cell.length_b   1.000
_cell.length_c   1.000
_cell.angle_alpha   90.00
_cell.angle_beta   90.00
_cell.angle_gamma   90.00
#
_symmetry.space_group_name_H-M   'P 1'
#
loop_
_entity.id
_entity.type
_entity.pdbx_description
1 polymer ?
#
loop_
_entity_poly.entity_id
_entity_poly.type
_entity_poly.pdbx_seq_one_letter_code
_entity_poly.pdbx_strand_id
1 'polypeptide(L)'
;MVIVVDEYGSVAGLVTIEDLVEEIVGDIQDEYDREEKLYEKVSENEYIFDAKINIDEFNELMDTKLDNTGYETLGGFLYAQLDKIPVVGDTIKFNNLTFTVLTTRGRRITQVRVVRDQKDQVSPTEQAEERQRQAGPLLLPLPADRREADTHHDNSGSPSEQPSHY
;
A
#
# COMPACT_ATOMS: atom_id res chain seq x y z
N MET A 1 -17.65 28.78 4.33
CA MET A 1 -16.28 28.28 4.14
C MET A 1 -15.45 28.76 5.32
N VAL A 2 -14.97 27.85 6.16
CA VAL A 2 -14.15 28.18 7.33
C VAL A 2 -12.84 27.42 7.20
N ILE A 3 -11.74 28.11 7.48
CA ILE A 3 -10.38 27.56 7.39
C ILE A 3 -9.91 27.37 8.83
N VAL A 4 -9.58 26.14 9.21
CA VAL A 4 -8.95 25.85 10.50
C VAL A 4 -7.45 25.80 10.27
N VAL A 5 -6.73 26.63 11.03
CA VAL A 5 -5.28 26.79 10.95
C VAL A 5 -4.69 26.32 12.28
N ASP A 6 -3.71 25.43 12.23
CA ASP A 6 -2.95 25.03 13.42
C ASP A 6 -1.84 26.06 13.75
N GLU A 7 -1.30 26.03 14.97
CA GLU A 7 -0.33 27.00 15.53
C GLU A 7 0.97 27.13 14.72
N TYR A 8 1.20 26.25 13.74
CA TYR A 8 2.35 26.24 12.84
C TYR A 8 2.01 26.62 11.38
N GLY A 9 0.81 27.15 11.12
CA GLY A 9 0.42 27.68 9.79
C GLY A 9 0.17 26.61 8.72
N SER A 10 0.03 25.34 9.11
CA SER A 10 -0.42 24.29 8.20
C SER A 10 -1.96 24.24 8.16
N VAL A 11 -2.53 24.23 6.96
CA VAL A 11 -3.97 24.10 6.73
C VAL A 11 -4.35 22.64 6.94
N ALA A 12 -5.11 22.34 7.99
CA ALA A 12 -5.38 20.96 8.40
C ALA A 12 -6.55 20.29 7.66
N GLY A 13 -7.32 21.02 6.84
CA GLY A 13 -8.40 20.45 6.02
C GLY A 13 -9.50 21.43 5.68
N LEU A 14 -10.20 21.17 4.56
CA LEU A 14 -11.40 21.87 4.12
C LEU A 14 -12.62 21.11 4.68
N VAL A 15 -13.39 21.73 5.57
CA VAL A 15 -14.69 21.21 6.04
C VAL A 15 -15.79 21.99 5.32
N THR A 16 -16.67 21.31 4.61
CA THR A 16 -17.75 21.97 3.84
C THR A 16 -19.02 22.06 4.71
N ILE A 17 -19.96 22.91 4.32
CA ILE A 17 -21.23 23.06 5.06
C ILE A 17 -22.13 21.81 4.90
N GLU A 18 -21.81 20.94 3.95
CA GLU A 18 -22.52 19.71 3.66
C GLU A 18 -22.38 18.70 4.83
N ASP A 19 -21.20 18.66 5.49
CA ASP A 19 -20.94 17.84 6.69
C ASP A 19 -21.87 18.15 7.88
N LEU A 20 -22.42 19.37 7.96
CA LEU A 20 -23.28 19.80 9.07
C LEU A 20 -24.77 19.53 8.83
N VAL A 21 -25.18 19.25 7.58
CA VAL A 21 -26.59 19.05 7.22
C VAL A 21 -26.96 17.55 7.22
N GLU A 22 -25.99 16.66 7.06
CA GLU A 22 -26.17 15.19 7.00
C GLU A 22 -26.66 14.59 8.34
N GLU A 23 -26.25 15.16 9.48
CA GLU A 23 -26.69 14.76 10.82
C GLU A 23 -28.19 15.05 11.11
N ILE A 24 -28.82 15.93 10.34
CA ILE A 24 -30.21 16.35 10.59
C ILE A 24 -31.22 15.58 9.72
N VAL A 25 -30.78 15.04 8.58
CA VAL A 25 -31.68 14.48 7.55
C VAL A 25 -31.59 12.95 7.45
N GLY A 26 -30.61 12.31 8.09
CA GLY A 26 -30.32 10.87 8.07
C GLY A 26 -31.51 10.00 7.64
N ASP A 27 -31.37 9.40 6.45
CA ASP A 27 -32.31 8.53 5.75
C ASP A 27 -33.75 8.55 6.28
N ILE A 28 -34.55 9.55 5.86
CA ILE A 28 -36.02 9.42 5.93
C ILE A 28 -36.40 8.30 4.95
N GLN A 29 -36.38 7.04 5.41
CA GLN A 29 -36.68 5.87 4.60
C GLN A 29 -37.91 5.13 5.13
N ASP A 30 -38.77 4.83 4.16
CA ASP A 30 -40.15 4.36 4.23
C ASP A 30 -40.28 2.98 4.93
N GLU A 31 -41.42 2.74 5.59
CA GLU A 31 -41.69 1.58 6.46
C GLU A 31 -41.85 0.22 5.71
N TYR A 32 -41.39 0.13 4.46
CA TYR A 32 -41.80 -0.93 3.52
C TYR A 32 -40.71 -1.80 2.89
N ASP A 33 -39.43 -1.73 3.29
CA ASP A 33 -38.42 -2.71 2.82
C ASP A 33 -38.07 -3.76 3.89
N ARG A 34 -38.54 -4.99 3.67
CA ARG A 34 -38.27 -6.18 4.51
C ARG A 34 -37.10 -7.02 3.98
N GLU A 35 -36.08 -6.40 3.42
CA GLU A 35 -34.77 -7.03 3.23
C GLU A 35 -33.88 -6.61 4.40
N GLU A 36 -33.20 -7.56 5.08
CA GLU A 36 -32.21 -7.21 6.11
C GLU A 36 -31.14 -6.35 5.43
N LYS A 37 -31.16 -5.02 5.63
CA LYS A 37 -30.11 -4.12 5.13
C LYS A 37 -28.78 -4.54 5.74
N LEU A 38 -27.88 -5.06 4.90
CA LEU A 38 -26.53 -5.46 5.31
C LEU A 38 -25.59 -4.26 5.49
N TYR A 39 -25.99 -3.08 5.02
CA TYR A 39 -25.28 -1.83 5.24
C TYR A 39 -26.21 -0.62 5.14
N GLU A 40 -25.74 0.48 5.72
CA GLU A 40 -26.33 1.81 5.68
C GLU A 40 -25.21 2.81 5.36
N LYS A 41 -25.47 3.73 4.44
CA LYS A 41 -24.52 4.79 4.10
C LYS A 41 -24.84 6.01 4.95
N VAL A 42 -23.93 6.39 5.84
CA VAL A 42 -24.08 7.55 6.73
C VAL A 42 -23.64 8.83 6.02
N SER A 43 -22.54 8.75 5.27
CA SER A 43 -22.04 9.84 4.42
C SER A 43 -21.27 9.34 3.21
N GLU A 44 -20.71 10.23 2.38
CA GLU A 44 -19.89 9.84 1.22
C GLU A 44 -18.75 8.87 1.58
N ASN A 45 -18.15 9.03 2.75
CA ASN A 45 -16.98 8.27 3.22
C ASN A 45 -17.27 7.41 4.44
N GLU A 46 -18.52 7.32 4.88
CA GLU A 46 -18.90 6.62 6.10
C GLU A 46 -20.07 5.67 5.88
N TYR A 47 -19.89 4.45 6.35
CA TYR A 47 -20.85 3.37 6.22
C TYR A 47 -20.96 2.60 7.54
N ILE A 48 -22.15 2.10 7.83
CA ILE A 48 -22.41 1.15 8.90
C ILE A 48 -22.80 -0.17 8.27
N PHE A 49 -22.07 -1.24 8.58
CA PHE A 49 -22.30 -2.58 8.06
C PHE A 49 -22.85 -3.50 9.14
N ASP A 50 -23.80 -4.37 8.78
CA ASP A 50 -24.03 -5.62 9.52
C ASP A 50 -22.83 -6.52 9.29
N ALA A 51 -22.25 -7.02 10.38
CA ALA A 51 -21.05 -7.86 10.34
C ALA A 51 -21.26 -9.21 9.63
N LYS A 52 -22.50 -9.58 9.28
CA LYS A 52 -22.85 -10.73 8.42
C LYS A 52 -22.53 -10.51 6.94
N ILE A 53 -22.29 -9.28 6.49
CA ILE A 53 -21.98 -9.02 5.07
C ILE A 53 -20.81 -9.91 4.62
N ASN A 54 -20.95 -10.52 3.45
CA ASN A 54 -19.89 -11.34 2.86
C ASN A 54 -18.72 -10.43 2.46
N ILE A 55 -17.50 -10.96 2.58
CA ILE A 55 -16.30 -10.19 2.24
C ILE A 55 -16.24 -9.83 0.77
N ASP A 56 -16.71 -10.72 -0.11
CA ASP A 56 -16.77 -10.44 -1.55
C ASP A 56 -17.71 -9.26 -1.84
N GLU A 57 -18.90 -9.24 -1.24
CA GLU A 57 -19.87 -8.14 -1.37
C GLU A 57 -19.33 -6.83 -0.76
N PHE A 58 -18.67 -6.91 0.40
CA PHE A 58 -18.00 -5.76 0.99
C PHE A 58 -16.90 -5.20 0.08
N ASN A 59 -16.10 -6.08 -0.51
CA ASN A 59 -15.01 -5.72 -1.43
C ASN A 59 -15.54 -5.05 -2.71
N GLU A 60 -16.64 -5.55 -3.26
CA GLU A 60 -17.31 -4.91 -4.40
C GLU A 60 -17.84 -3.51 -4.06
N LEU A 61 -18.47 -3.35 -2.89
CA LEU A 61 -19.04 -2.07 -2.48
C LEU A 61 -17.97 -1.02 -2.13
N MET A 62 -16.91 -1.45 -1.44
CA MET A 62 -15.86 -0.56 -0.93
C MET A 62 -14.65 -0.46 -1.85
N ASP A 63 -14.67 -1.13 -3.01
CA ASP A 63 -13.55 -1.26 -3.95
C ASP A 63 -12.26 -1.69 -3.23
N THR A 64 -12.35 -2.75 -2.44
CA THR A 64 -11.25 -3.28 -1.63
C THR A 64 -10.89 -4.71 -1.99
N LYS A 65 -9.78 -5.19 -1.40
CA LYS A 65 -9.28 -6.56 -1.53
C LYS A 65 -8.97 -7.12 -0.15
N LEU A 66 -9.95 -7.10 0.74
CA LEU A 66 -9.86 -7.87 1.98
C LEU A 66 -9.71 -9.35 1.62
N ASP A 67 -8.75 -10.00 2.28
CA ASP A 67 -8.60 -11.45 2.18
C ASP A 67 -9.85 -12.13 2.74
N ASN A 68 -10.21 -13.31 2.23
CA ASN A 68 -11.30 -14.15 2.73
C ASN A 68 -10.79 -15.55 3.14
N THR A 69 -9.47 -15.74 3.24
CA THR A 69 -8.86 -17.02 3.58
C THR A 69 -9.14 -17.38 5.04
N GLY A 70 -10.15 -18.24 5.24
CA GLY A 70 -10.51 -18.78 6.55
C GLY A 70 -11.69 -18.09 7.24
N TYR A 71 -12.33 -17.12 6.57
CA TYR A 71 -13.49 -16.40 7.10
C TYR A 71 -14.31 -15.80 5.95
N GLU A 72 -15.64 -15.90 6.03
CA GLU A 72 -16.55 -15.51 4.93
C GLU A 72 -17.13 -14.11 5.11
N THR A 73 -17.28 -13.66 6.37
CA THR A 73 -18.00 -12.43 6.72
C THR A 73 -17.07 -11.36 7.29
N LEU A 74 -17.46 -10.10 7.16
CA LEU A 74 -16.71 -8.96 7.73
C LEU A 74 -16.46 -9.12 9.23
N GLY A 75 -17.45 -9.62 9.98
CA GLY A 75 -17.28 -9.90 11.41
C GLY A 75 -16.23 -10.98 11.69
N GLY A 76 -16.17 -12.02 10.86
CA GLY A 76 -15.15 -13.07 10.96
C GLY A 76 -13.74 -12.54 10.68
N PHE A 77 -13.59 -11.74 9.62
CA PHE A 77 -12.35 -11.06 9.28
C PHE A 77 -11.84 -10.20 10.45
N LEU A 78 -12.69 -9.30 10.97
CA LEU A 78 -12.29 -8.40 12.05
C LEU A 78 -11.99 -9.14 13.35
N TYR A 79 -12.73 -10.21 13.65
CA TYR A 79 -12.44 -11.05 14.81
C TYR A 79 -11.03 -11.67 14.70
N ALA A 80 -10.68 -12.21 13.54
CA ALA A 80 -9.35 -12.77 13.29
C ALA A 80 -8.26 -11.69 13.36
N GLN A 81 -8.51 -10.52 12.80
CA GLN A 81 -7.55 -9.42 12.74
C GLN A 81 -7.29 -8.76 14.11
N LEU A 82 -8.27 -8.76 15.02
CA LEU A 82 -8.12 -8.21 16.36
C LEU A 82 -7.26 -9.10 17.28
N ASP A 83 -7.18 -10.41 17.00
CA ASP A 83 -6.49 -11.42 17.83
C ASP A 83 -6.88 -11.39 19.33
N LYS A 84 -8.10 -10.95 19.61
CA LYS A 84 -8.69 -10.89 20.95
C LYS A 84 -10.21 -10.95 20.88
N ILE A 85 -10.86 -11.07 22.03
CA ILE A 85 -12.32 -10.93 22.11
C ILE A 85 -12.68 -9.48 21.74
N PRO A 86 -13.46 -9.24 20.68
CA PRO A 86 -13.81 -7.89 20.26
C PRO A 86 -14.67 -7.17 21.28
N VAL A 87 -14.37 -5.89 21.50
CA VAL A 87 -15.18 -4.98 22.32
C VAL A 87 -15.59 -3.76 21.49
N VAL A 88 -16.68 -3.12 21.90
CA VAL A 88 -17.14 -1.87 21.29
C VAL A 88 -16.03 -0.82 21.38
N GLY A 89 -15.77 -0.13 20.26
CA GLY A 89 -14.69 0.84 20.11
C GLY A 89 -13.38 0.26 19.60
N ASP A 90 -13.23 -1.07 19.52
CA ASP A 90 -12.07 -1.67 18.86
C ASP A 90 -11.97 -1.18 17.41
N THR A 91 -10.76 -0.82 17.01
CA THR A 91 -10.50 -0.20 15.71
C THR A 91 -9.40 -0.95 14.97
N ILE A 92 -9.62 -1.20 13.68
CA ILE A 92 -8.64 -1.76 12.75
C ILE A 92 -8.47 -0.80 11.59
N LYS A 93 -7.23 -0.57 11.16
CA LYS A 93 -6.93 0.14 9.92
C LYS A 93 -6.43 -0.85 8.88
N PHE A 94 -6.98 -0.77 7.68
CA PHE A 94 -6.56 -1.54 6.53
C PHE A 94 -6.65 -0.67 5.28
N ASN A 95 -5.52 -0.47 4.61
CA ASN A 95 -5.39 0.49 3.51
C ASN A 95 -5.92 1.89 3.92
N ASN A 96 -6.86 2.44 3.14
CA ASN A 96 -7.54 3.70 3.38
C ASN A 96 -8.85 3.54 4.15
N LEU A 97 -9.10 2.38 4.77
CA LEU A 97 -10.31 2.14 5.56
C LEU A 97 -9.98 2.00 7.05
N THR A 98 -10.78 2.66 7.87
CA THR A 98 -10.79 2.51 9.32
C THR A 98 -12.10 1.82 9.73
N PHE A 99 -11.99 0.62 10.29
CA PHE A 99 -13.08 -0.19 10.81
C PHE A 99 -13.20 0.03 12.32
N THR A 100 -14.39 0.34 12.82
CA THR A 100 -14.67 0.51 14.25
C THR A 100 -15.82 -0.39 14.67
N VAL A 101 -15.64 -1.21 15.70
CA VAL A 101 -16.70 -2.07 16.24
C VAL A 101 -17.72 -1.19 16.95
N LEU A 102 -18.96 -1.16 16.45
CA LEU A 102 -20.05 -0.40 17.07
C LEU A 102 -20.83 -1.22 18.09
N THR A 103 -21.16 -2.47 17.73
CA THR A 103 -21.94 -3.35 18.59
C THR A 103 -21.42 -4.78 18.55
N THR A 104 -21.54 -5.46 19.68
CA THR A 104 -21.26 -6.89 19.81
C THR A 104 -22.42 -7.60 20.50
N ARG A 105 -22.61 -8.88 20.18
CA ARG A 105 -23.50 -9.79 20.89
C ARG A 105 -22.68 -10.94 21.45
N GLY A 106 -22.35 -10.87 22.73
CA GLY A 106 -21.42 -11.80 23.36
C GLY A 106 -20.02 -11.64 22.78
N ARG A 107 -19.52 -12.65 22.06
CA ARG A 107 -18.21 -12.63 21.38
C ARG A 107 -18.30 -12.25 19.91
N ARG A 108 -19.50 -12.07 19.36
CA ARG A 108 -19.71 -11.82 17.93
C ARG A 108 -19.86 -10.33 17.68
N ILE A 109 -19.12 -9.80 16.72
CA ILE A 109 -19.33 -8.45 16.18
C ILE A 109 -20.66 -8.45 15.41
N THR A 110 -21.50 -7.44 15.64
CA THR A 110 -22.81 -7.32 14.97
C THR A 110 -22.88 -6.12 14.04
N GLN A 111 -22.29 -4.99 14.41
CA GLN A 111 -22.20 -3.82 13.53
C GLN A 111 -20.81 -3.21 13.55
N VAL A 112 -20.40 -2.72 12.39
CA VAL A 112 -19.09 -2.13 12.15
C VAL A 112 -19.29 -0.80 11.42
N ARG A 113 -18.69 0.25 11.96
CA ARG A 113 -18.53 1.52 11.25
C ARG A 113 -17.28 1.45 10.40
N VAL A 114 -17.38 1.84 9.14
CA VAL A 114 -16.25 1.89 8.21
C VAL A 114 -16.15 3.31 7.67
N VAL A 115 -14.99 3.93 7.88
CA VAL A 115 -14.68 5.26 7.38
C VAL A 115 -13.56 5.15 6.37
N ARG A 116 -13.74 5.75 5.18
CA ARG A 116 -12.67 5.92 4.19
C ARG A 116 -11.88 7.17 4.53
N ASP A 117 -10.60 6.97 4.89
CA ASP A 117 -9.65 8.06 5.10
C ASP A 117 -9.36 8.73 3.73
N GLN A 118 -9.72 10.00 3.56
CA GLN A 118 -9.44 10.80 2.35
C GLN A 118 -7.94 11.15 2.17
N LYS A 119 -7.03 10.39 2.78
CA LYS A 119 -5.58 10.59 2.71
C LYS A 119 -4.92 9.54 1.82
N ASP A 120 -5.15 9.59 0.51
CA ASP A 120 -4.24 8.97 -0.46
C ASP A 120 -4.39 9.58 -1.87
N GLN A 121 -3.74 10.72 -2.05
CA GLN A 121 -2.93 10.95 -3.24
C GLN A 121 -1.46 11.00 -2.76
N VAL A 122 -0.65 10.08 -3.30
CA VAL A 122 0.81 9.90 -3.21
C VAL A 122 1.49 9.48 -1.89
N SER A 123 1.82 8.19 -1.80
CA SER A 123 3.16 7.74 -1.37
C SER A 123 3.79 6.87 -2.47
N PRO A 124 4.68 7.40 -3.32
CA PRO A 124 5.43 6.60 -4.28
C PRO A 124 6.57 5.90 -3.55
N THR A 125 6.36 4.66 -3.09
CA THR A 125 7.45 3.81 -2.62
C THR A 125 7.20 2.39 -3.10
N GLU A 126 7.38 2.15 -4.41
CA GLU A 126 7.59 0.81 -4.97
C GLU A 126 8.02 0.82 -6.46
N GLN A 127 8.81 1.82 -6.88
CA GLN A 127 9.52 1.79 -8.17
C GLN A 127 10.98 2.26 -7.99
N ALA A 128 11.75 1.56 -7.16
CA ALA A 128 13.19 1.82 -7.02
C ALA A 128 14.10 0.61 -7.36
N GLU A 129 13.56 -0.58 -7.65
CA GLU A 129 14.39 -1.79 -7.78
C GLU A 129 14.27 -2.50 -9.13
N GLU A 130 14.27 -1.80 -10.28
CA GLU A 130 14.52 -2.50 -11.56
C GLU A 130 15.15 -1.65 -12.68
N ARG A 131 16.06 -0.72 -12.35
CA ARG A 131 16.88 0.01 -13.35
C ARG A 131 18.40 -0.14 -13.20
N GLN A 132 18.88 -1.19 -12.53
CA GLN A 132 20.33 -1.48 -12.41
C GLN A 132 20.79 -2.76 -13.12
N ARG A 133 20.22 -3.08 -14.30
CA ARG A 133 20.75 -4.17 -15.17
C ARG A 133 21.12 -3.75 -16.59
N GLN A 134 21.32 -2.46 -16.85
CA GLN A 134 21.84 -1.97 -18.14
C GLN A 134 22.88 -0.87 -17.95
N ALA A 135 24.06 -1.23 -17.43
CA ALA A 135 25.29 -0.49 -17.67
C ALA A 135 26.46 -1.48 -17.56
N GLY A 136 26.97 -1.94 -18.70
CA GLY A 136 28.21 -2.71 -18.75
C GLY A 136 29.39 -1.89 -18.20
N PRO A 137 30.52 -2.52 -17.83
CA PRO A 137 31.67 -1.81 -17.30
C PRO A 137 32.20 -0.83 -18.35
N LEU A 138 32.18 0.46 -18.00
CA LEU A 138 32.72 1.56 -18.80
C LEU A 138 34.25 1.44 -18.83
N LEU A 139 34.79 0.97 -19.95
CA LEU A 139 36.22 0.96 -20.23
C LEU A 139 36.67 2.42 -20.48
N LEU A 140 37.44 3.00 -19.56
CA LEU A 140 38.10 4.29 -19.78
C LEU A 140 39.28 4.09 -20.75
N PRO A 141 39.45 4.91 -21.81
CA PRO A 141 40.67 4.89 -22.60
C PRO A 141 41.83 5.52 -21.79
N LEU A 142 42.94 4.79 -21.69
CA LEU A 142 44.19 5.28 -21.11
C LEU A 142 44.75 6.45 -21.95
N PRO A 143 45.29 7.51 -21.33
CA PRO A 143 46.01 8.54 -22.08
C PRO A 143 47.34 7.96 -22.58
N ALA A 144 47.57 8.06 -23.89
CA ALA A 144 48.86 7.80 -24.50
C ALA A 144 49.78 9.00 -24.24
N ASP A 145 50.83 8.81 -23.45
CA ASP A 145 51.96 9.75 -23.40
C ASP A 145 53.26 9.03 -23.75
N ARG A 146 54.01 9.66 -24.66
CA ARG A 146 55.23 9.17 -25.30
C ARG A 146 56.42 9.37 -24.38
N ARG A 147 57.32 8.37 -24.31
CA ARG A 147 58.76 8.62 -24.19
C ARG A 147 59.54 7.69 -25.10
N GLU A 148 60.21 8.32 -26.05
CA GLU A 148 61.28 7.80 -26.89
C GLU A 148 62.57 7.64 -26.05
N ALA A 149 63.32 6.58 -26.30
CA ALA A 149 64.79 6.49 -26.20
C ALA A 149 65.18 5.05 -26.60
N ASP A 150 65.60 4.82 -27.84
CA ASP A 150 67.00 4.89 -28.29
C ASP A 150 67.90 3.79 -27.71
N THR A 151 68.28 2.84 -28.58
CA THR A 151 69.65 2.53 -29.04
C THR A 151 70.04 1.05 -29.12
N HIS A 152 70.62 0.76 -30.28
CA HIS A 152 71.29 -0.44 -30.77
C HIS A 152 72.26 -1.13 -29.80
N HIS A 153 72.31 -2.47 -29.82
CA HIS A 153 73.55 -3.14 -30.23
C HIS A 153 73.34 -4.61 -30.64
N ASP A 154 74.09 -4.96 -31.67
CA ASP A 154 74.31 -6.26 -32.30
C ASP A 154 75.10 -7.21 -31.37
N ASN A 155 75.05 -8.52 -31.65
CA ASN A 155 76.20 -9.43 -31.79
C ASN A 155 76.00 -10.87 -31.25
N SER A 156 76.13 -11.81 -32.19
CA SER A 156 76.79 -13.12 -32.15
C SER A 156 76.37 -14.21 -31.15
N GLY A 157 76.12 -15.41 -31.70
CA GLY A 157 76.39 -16.65 -30.99
C GLY A 157 75.81 -17.94 -31.59
N SER A 158 76.30 -18.38 -32.76
CA SER A 158 76.31 -19.82 -33.11
C SER A 158 77.47 -20.50 -32.37
N PRO A 159 77.35 -21.78 -31.96
CA PRO A 159 77.89 -22.90 -32.77
C PRO A 159 77.01 -24.18 -32.73
N SER A 160 76.82 -24.89 -33.85
CA SER A 160 77.58 -26.08 -34.31
C SER A 160 77.26 -27.40 -33.59
N GLU A 161 77.02 -28.44 -34.41
CA GLU A 161 77.28 -29.88 -34.15
C GLU A 161 76.30 -30.63 -33.23
N GLN A 162 75.80 -31.83 -33.50
CA GLN A 162 76.14 -32.91 -34.46
C GLN A 162 74.98 -33.96 -34.51
N PRO A 163 75.06 -34.99 -35.37
CA PRO A 163 73.90 -35.71 -35.94
C PRO A 163 73.62 -37.12 -35.38
N SER A 164 72.57 -37.72 -35.96
CA SER A 164 72.49 -39.10 -36.48
C SER A 164 71.79 -40.20 -35.67
N HIS A 165 70.96 -40.93 -36.44
CA HIS A 165 70.48 -42.32 -36.30
C HIS A 165 69.55 -42.62 -35.11
N TYR A 166 68.43 -43.32 -35.28
CA TYR A 166 68.09 -44.41 -36.20
C TYR A 166 66.57 -44.40 -36.46
#